data_AF-A0A7W1IXV2-F1
#
_entry.id   AF-A0A7W1IXV2-F1
#
_cell.length_a   1.000
_cell.length_b   1.000
_cell.length_c   1.000
_cell.angle_alpha   90.00
_cell.angle_beta   90.00
_cell.angle_gamma   90.00
#
_symmetry.space_group_name_H-M   'P 1'
#
loop_
_entity.id
_entity.type
_entity.pdbx_description
1 polymer ?
#
loop_
_entity_poly.entity_id
_entity_poly.type
_entity_poly.pdbx_seq_one_letter_code
_entity_poly.pdbx_strand_id
1 'polypeptide(L)'
;MNKLFSLILITVLIILPSSVFAQKGSFAEIKQLQSPQNPRLGFIIHGGAGVITKGSLSPEKEAEYKKKLEEAVLAGYKALQAGKSGLDAVEIAIRMLEDSPLFNAGKGAVFTNDGKNELDASIMNGKTLAAGAVGG
;
A
#
# COMPACT_ATOMS: atom_id res chain seq x y z
N MET A 1 -5.34 27.51 46.77
CA MET A 1 -4.30 27.33 45.74
C MET A 1 -4.67 26.35 44.61
N ASN A 2 -5.93 25.87 44.45
CA ASN A 2 -6.17 24.68 43.60
C ASN A 2 -7.26 24.84 42.51
N LYS A 3 -7.77 26.05 42.23
CA LYS A 3 -8.73 26.26 41.13
C LYS A 3 -8.19 27.09 39.96
N LEU A 4 -7.16 27.90 40.19
CA LEU A 4 -6.53 28.70 39.13
C LEU A 4 -5.56 27.88 38.25
N PHE A 5 -4.88 26.88 38.83
CA PHE A 5 -4.03 25.95 38.07
C PHE A 5 -4.81 24.98 37.19
N SER A 6 -6.02 24.58 37.60
CA SER A 6 -6.86 23.67 36.81
C SER A 6 -7.42 24.33 35.55
N LEU A 7 -7.64 25.65 35.57
CA LEU A 7 -8.20 26.37 34.42
C LEU A 7 -7.14 26.65 33.34
N ILE A 8 -5.88 26.85 33.76
CA ILE A 8 -4.73 27.02 32.85
C ILE A 8 -4.36 25.68 32.20
N LEU A 9 -4.50 24.55 32.90
CA LEU A 9 -4.21 23.23 32.34
C LEU A 9 -5.27 22.78 31.30
N ILE A 10 -6.53 23.20 31.47
CA ILE A 10 -7.61 22.88 30.51
C ILE A 10 -7.55 23.76 29.26
N THR A 11 -7.07 25.00 29.36
CA THR A 11 -6.93 25.90 28.19
C THR A 11 -5.72 25.56 27.32
N VAL A 12 -4.63 25.02 27.89
CA VAL A 12 -3.45 24.60 27.10
C VAL A 12 -3.72 23.33 26.28
N LEU A 13 -4.67 22.48 26.68
CA LEU A 13 -5.00 21.26 25.93
C LEU A 13 -5.81 21.51 24.64
N ILE A 14 -6.36 22.71 24.45
CA ILE A 14 -7.21 23.07 23.29
C ILE A 14 -6.39 23.73 22.16
N ILE A 15 -5.13 24.09 22.40
CA ILE A 15 -4.25 24.78 21.44
C ILE A 15 -3.04 23.91 21.07
N LEU A 16 -3.22 22.60 20.97
CA LEU A 16 -2.40 21.84 20.04
C LEU A 16 -3.11 21.96 18.69
N PRO A 17 -2.54 22.65 17.69
CA PRO A 17 -3.03 22.48 16.35
C PRO A 17 -2.82 21.00 16.06
N SER A 18 -3.91 20.25 16.00
CA SER A 18 -3.99 19.04 15.23
C SER A 18 -3.60 19.44 13.82
N SER A 19 -2.29 19.48 13.55
CA SER A 19 -1.75 19.28 12.23
C SER A 19 -2.13 17.86 11.86
N VAL A 20 -3.42 17.71 11.53
CA VAL A 20 -3.85 16.84 10.46
C VAL A 20 -2.99 17.31 9.28
N PHE A 21 -1.80 16.71 9.19
CA PHE A 21 -1.14 16.56 7.91
C PHE A 21 -2.20 15.82 7.09
N ALA A 22 -3.02 16.61 6.38
CA ALA A 22 -3.77 16.11 5.26
C ALA A 22 -2.71 15.43 4.41
N GLN A 23 -2.70 14.09 4.47
CA GLN A 23 -1.89 13.25 3.63
C GLN A 23 -2.23 13.72 2.22
N LYS A 24 -1.36 14.55 1.62
CA LYS A 24 -1.52 15.02 0.25
C LYS A 24 -1.83 13.76 -0.54
N GLY A 25 -3.02 13.71 -1.16
CA GLY A 25 -3.52 12.52 -1.83
C GLY A 25 -2.39 11.95 -2.69
N SER A 26 -2.07 10.69 -2.47
CA SER A 26 -0.77 10.14 -2.85
C SER A 26 -0.59 10.13 -4.39
N PHE A 27 -1.67 10.21 -5.17
CA PHE A 27 -1.65 10.46 -6.61
C PHE A 27 -0.98 11.78 -7.03
N ALA A 28 -1.12 12.84 -6.23
CA ALA A 28 -0.39 14.08 -6.48
C ALA A 28 1.12 13.91 -6.24
N GLU A 29 1.49 13.05 -5.28
CA GLU A 29 2.87 12.63 -5.06
C GLU A 29 3.36 11.80 -6.25
N ILE A 30 2.63 10.76 -6.70
CA ILE A 30 2.95 9.94 -7.89
C ILE A 30 3.28 10.82 -9.11
N LYS A 31 2.48 11.86 -9.36
CA LYS A 31 2.66 12.76 -10.51
C LYS A 31 3.91 13.64 -10.39
N GLN A 32 4.30 14.05 -9.18
CA GLN A 32 5.55 14.81 -8.96
C GLN A 32 6.81 13.95 -9.16
N LEU A 33 6.71 12.65 -8.91
CA LEU A 33 7.87 11.76 -8.94
C LEU A 33 8.33 11.38 -10.37
N GLN A 34 7.47 11.54 -11.37
CA GLN A 34 7.77 11.29 -12.79
C GLN A 34 8.49 12.45 -13.50
N SER A 35 9.24 13.29 -12.78
CA SER A 35 9.92 14.46 -13.36
C SER A 35 11.07 14.06 -14.29
N PRO A 36 11.39 14.89 -15.32
CA PRO A 36 12.46 14.61 -16.30
C PRO A 36 13.86 14.39 -15.71
N GLN A 37 14.07 14.81 -14.46
CA GLN A 37 15.34 14.75 -13.75
C GLN A 37 15.60 13.41 -13.04
N ASN A 38 14.61 12.50 -13.04
CA ASN A 38 14.74 11.15 -12.48
C ASN A 38 14.84 10.16 -13.66
N PRO A 39 15.75 9.16 -13.67
CA PRO A 39 15.65 8.05 -14.62
C PRO A 39 14.21 7.57 -14.70
N ARG A 40 13.71 7.28 -15.91
CA ARG A 40 12.30 6.88 -16.13
C ARG A 40 12.01 5.54 -15.47
N LEU A 41 11.82 5.56 -14.15
CA LEU A 41 11.45 4.42 -13.32
C LEU A 41 9.97 4.15 -13.53
N GLY A 42 9.65 2.93 -13.95
CA GLY A 42 8.30 2.40 -13.97
C GLY A 42 8.15 1.37 -12.85
N PHE A 43 7.09 1.50 -12.07
CA PHE A 43 6.70 0.51 -11.08
C PHE A 43 5.19 0.28 -11.20
N ILE A 44 4.79 -0.97 -11.41
CA ILE A 44 3.42 -1.37 -11.70
C ILE A 44 3.07 -2.52 -10.76
N ILE A 45 1.85 -2.51 -10.24
CA ILE A 45 1.26 -3.58 -9.44
C ILE A 45 -0.12 -3.95 -10.01
N HIS A 46 -0.65 -5.11 -9.63
CA HIS A 46 -2.06 -5.44 -9.82
C HIS A 46 -2.62 -6.09 -8.55
N GLY A 47 -3.94 -5.96 -8.35
CA GLY A 47 -4.68 -6.65 -7.27
C GLY A 47 -5.47 -7.88 -7.74
N GLY A 48 -5.33 -8.26 -9.01
CA GLY A 48 -6.10 -9.32 -9.67
C GLY A 48 -6.98 -8.77 -10.79
N ALA A 49 -7.39 -9.65 -11.71
CA ALA A 49 -8.30 -9.34 -12.80
C ALA A 49 -9.47 -10.34 -12.81
N GLY A 50 -10.61 -9.95 -13.36
CA GLY A 50 -11.81 -10.78 -13.41
C GLY A 50 -13.04 -9.97 -13.82
N VAL A 51 -14.22 -10.54 -13.61
CA VAL A 51 -15.50 -9.88 -13.90
C VAL A 51 -15.82 -8.89 -12.78
N ILE A 52 -15.15 -7.75 -12.79
CA ILE A 52 -15.43 -6.61 -11.90
C ILE A 52 -16.17 -5.56 -12.72
N THR A 53 -17.50 -5.59 -12.69
CA THR A 53 -18.32 -4.64 -13.44
C THR A 53 -18.43 -3.32 -12.68
N LYS A 54 -18.48 -2.20 -13.42
CA LYS A 54 -18.69 -0.88 -12.81
C LYS A 54 -20.03 -0.88 -12.05
N GLY A 55 -20.00 -0.51 -10.77
CA GLY A 55 -21.18 -0.55 -9.88
C GLY A 55 -21.37 -1.87 -9.11
N SER A 56 -20.53 -2.89 -9.32
CA SER A 56 -20.53 -4.11 -8.49
C SER A 56 -19.96 -3.91 -7.08
N LEU A 57 -19.20 -2.83 -6.88
CA LEU A 57 -18.66 -2.42 -5.59
C LEU A 57 -19.40 -1.19 -5.08
N SER A 58 -19.59 -1.11 -3.77
CA SER A 58 -20.01 0.15 -3.15
C SER A 58 -18.89 1.20 -3.33
N PRO A 59 -19.21 2.50 -3.34
CA PRO A 59 -18.20 3.56 -3.44
C PRO A 59 -17.11 3.47 -2.36
N GLU A 60 -17.49 3.06 -1.15
CA GLU A 60 -16.59 2.89 -0.01
C GLU A 60 -15.59 1.76 -0.27
N LYS A 61 -16.09 0.60 -0.73
CA LYS A 61 -15.24 -0.55 -1.03
C LYS A 61 -14.30 -0.26 -2.21
N GLU A 62 -14.79 0.42 -3.25
CA GLU A 62 -13.94 0.87 -4.35
C GLU A 62 -12.83 1.83 -3.87
N ALA A 63 -13.16 2.74 -2.95
CA ALA A 63 -12.18 3.66 -2.36
C ALA A 63 -11.13 2.90 -1.51
N GLU A 64 -11.52 1.88 -0.75
CA GLU A 64 -10.60 1.02 0.00
C GLU A 64 -9.60 0.30 -0.90
N TYR A 65 -10.07 -0.32 -1.99
CA TYR A 65 -9.21 -0.96 -2.99
C TYR A 65 -8.21 0.02 -3.60
N LYS A 66 -8.70 1.18 -4.05
CA LYS A 66 -7.86 2.23 -4.66
C LYS A 66 -6.81 2.71 -3.68
N LYS A 67 -7.19 3.02 -2.45
CA LYS A 67 -6.28 3.47 -1.41
C LYS A 67 -5.20 2.44 -1.12
N LYS A 68 -5.54 1.15 -1.00
CA LYS A 68 -4.54 0.12 -0.70
C LYS A 68 -3.58 -0.14 -1.87
N LEU A 69 -4.08 -0.15 -3.11
CA LEU A 69 -3.23 -0.22 -4.30
C LEU A 69 -2.26 0.98 -4.37
N GLU A 70 -2.79 2.17 -4.08
CA GLU A 70 -2.04 3.41 -4.06
C GLU A 70 -0.93 3.40 -2.98
N GLU A 71 -1.24 2.93 -1.76
CA GLU A 71 -0.24 2.71 -0.70
C GLU A 71 0.88 1.77 -1.14
N ALA A 72 0.53 0.60 -1.72
CA ALA A 72 1.50 -0.42 -2.11
C ALA A 72 2.40 0.03 -3.28
N VAL A 73 1.81 0.64 -4.32
CA VAL A 73 2.58 1.10 -5.49
C VAL A 73 3.56 2.22 -5.10
N LEU A 74 3.12 3.13 -4.23
CA LEU A 74 3.99 4.19 -3.73
C LEU A 74 5.13 3.66 -2.87
N ALA A 75 4.87 2.69 -2.01
CA ALA A 75 5.91 2.12 -1.16
C ALA A 75 7.03 1.48 -1.98
N GLY A 76 6.68 0.66 -2.98
CA GLY A 76 7.66 0.07 -3.89
C GLY A 76 8.37 1.11 -4.76
N TYR A 77 7.64 2.10 -5.27
CA TYR A 77 8.24 3.17 -6.06
C TYR A 77 9.21 4.05 -5.25
N LYS A 78 8.86 4.42 -4.01
CA LYS A 78 9.75 5.15 -3.09
C LYS A 78 11.00 4.35 -2.73
N ALA A 79 10.89 3.02 -2.62
CA ALA A 79 12.04 2.14 -2.43
C ALA A 79 13.03 2.26 -3.60
N LEU A 80 12.54 2.24 -4.85
CA LEU A 80 13.39 2.44 -6.03
C LEU A 80 14.08 3.81 -6.03
N GLN A 81 13.34 4.88 -5.69
CA GLN A 81 13.91 6.22 -5.61
C GLN A 81 14.98 6.35 -4.53
N ALA A 82 14.84 5.60 -3.44
CA ALA A 82 15.86 5.51 -2.38
C ALA A 82 17.07 4.65 -2.78
N GLY A 83 17.14 4.17 -4.03
CA GLY A 83 18.25 3.37 -4.54
C GLY A 83 18.19 1.89 -4.15
N LYS A 84 17.06 1.39 -3.62
CA LYS A 84 16.88 -0.04 -3.37
C LYS A 84 16.77 -0.82 -4.67
N SER A 85 16.99 -2.13 -4.59
CA SER A 85 16.91 -2.99 -5.77
C SER A 85 15.46 -3.18 -6.24
N GLY A 86 15.31 -3.62 -7.49
CA GLY A 86 13.99 -4.02 -8.01
C GLY A 86 13.33 -5.13 -7.18
N LEU A 87 14.14 -6.06 -6.64
CA LEU A 87 13.66 -7.12 -5.74
C LEU A 87 13.06 -6.54 -4.46
N ASP A 88 13.78 -5.64 -3.79
CA ASP A 88 13.30 -5.01 -2.56
C ASP A 88 11.99 -4.25 -2.81
N ALA A 89 11.90 -3.54 -3.94
CA ALA A 89 10.72 -2.76 -4.28
C ALA A 89 9.48 -3.63 -4.53
N VAL A 90 9.62 -4.73 -5.28
CA VAL A 90 8.49 -5.65 -5.52
C VAL A 90 8.10 -6.40 -4.24
N GLU A 91 9.06 -6.82 -3.42
CA GLU A 91 8.78 -7.50 -2.14
C GLU A 91 7.98 -6.59 -1.20
N ILE A 92 8.39 -5.31 -1.05
CA ILE A 92 7.67 -4.34 -0.22
C ILE A 92 6.21 -4.21 -0.67
N ALA A 93 5.97 -4.05 -1.97
CA ALA A 93 4.62 -3.87 -2.50
C ALA A 93 3.78 -5.15 -2.35
N ILE A 94 4.33 -6.33 -2.67
CA ILE A 94 3.63 -7.61 -2.59
C ILE A 94 3.22 -7.92 -1.15
N ARG A 95 4.12 -7.74 -0.17
CA ARG A 95 3.80 -7.96 1.25
C ARG A 95 2.65 -7.08 1.73
N MET A 96 2.58 -5.83 1.28
CA MET A 96 1.46 -4.94 1.60
C MET A 96 0.12 -5.41 1.00
N LEU A 97 0.15 -6.04 -0.17
CA LEU A 97 -1.03 -6.63 -0.79
C LEU A 97 -1.43 -7.94 -0.09
N GLU A 98 -0.47 -8.81 0.24
CA GLU A 98 -0.69 -10.06 0.99
C GLU A 98 -1.21 -9.82 2.41
N ASP A 99 -0.75 -8.77 3.07
CA ASP A 99 -1.22 -8.39 4.41
C ASP A 99 -2.62 -7.74 4.39
N SER A 100 -3.15 -7.42 3.21
CA SER A 100 -4.46 -6.82 3.04
C SER A 100 -5.53 -7.88 2.76
N PRO A 101 -6.62 -7.96 3.53
CA PRO A 101 -7.70 -8.91 3.28
C PRO A 101 -8.51 -8.59 2.00
N LEU A 102 -8.23 -7.46 1.34
CA LEU A 102 -8.93 -7.04 0.13
C LEU A 102 -8.54 -7.86 -1.11
N PHE A 103 -7.34 -8.43 -1.15
CA PHE A 103 -6.81 -9.10 -2.34
C PHE A 103 -6.69 -10.60 -2.11
N ASN A 104 -6.88 -11.37 -3.17
CA ASN A 104 -6.71 -12.83 -3.14
C ASN A 104 -5.22 -13.21 -3.12
N ALA A 105 -4.57 -12.94 -1.99
CA ALA A 105 -3.20 -13.33 -1.65
C ALA A 105 -3.04 -13.21 -0.13
N GLY A 106 -2.20 -14.06 0.48
CA GLY A 106 -1.92 -14.01 1.91
C GLY A 106 -3.19 -14.03 2.77
N LYS A 107 -3.45 -12.95 3.52
CA LYS A 107 -4.57 -12.83 4.46
C LYS A 107 -5.95 -12.75 3.80
N GLY A 108 -6.03 -12.38 2.51
CA GLY A 108 -7.28 -12.33 1.75
C GLY A 108 -7.48 -13.54 0.84
N ALA A 109 -6.70 -14.61 1.01
CA ALA A 109 -6.75 -15.79 0.17
C ALA A 109 -8.14 -16.43 0.14
N VAL A 110 -8.54 -16.85 -1.06
CA VAL A 110 -9.73 -17.66 -1.27
C VAL A 110 -9.53 -19.08 -0.74
N PHE A 111 -10.64 -19.79 -0.59
CA PHE A 111 -10.65 -21.17 -0.12
C PHE A 111 -10.60 -22.17 -1.28
N THR A 112 -9.92 -23.28 -1.06
CA THR A 112 -10.06 -24.49 -1.86
C THR A 112 -11.43 -25.12 -1.65
N ASN A 113 -11.75 -26.14 -2.45
CA ASN A 113 -12.98 -26.92 -2.28
C ASN A 113 -13.11 -27.56 -0.88
N ASP A 114 -11.98 -27.87 -0.25
CA ASP A 114 -11.93 -28.45 1.10
C ASP A 114 -12.00 -27.38 2.21
N GLY A 115 -12.23 -26.12 1.86
CA GLY A 115 -12.32 -25.02 2.82
C GLY A 115 -10.98 -24.61 3.44
N LYS A 116 -9.85 -24.88 2.77
CA LYS A 116 -8.50 -24.50 3.21
C LYS A 116 -7.96 -23.36 2.37
N ASN A 117 -6.91 -22.69 2.85
CA ASN A 117 -6.12 -21.78 2.03
C ASN A 117 -4.84 -22.48 1.59
N GLU A 118 -4.62 -22.50 0.29
CA GLU A 118 -3.41 -22.98 -0.38
C GLU A 118 -2.86 -21.80 -1.18
N LEU A 119 -1.55 -21.54 -1.08
CA LEU A 119 -0.93 -20.29 -1.49
C LEU A 119 0.28 -20.55 -2.39
N ASP A 120 0.33 -19.80 -3.49
CA ASP A 120 1.47 -19.81 -4.41
C ASP A 120 2.12 -18.43 -4.46
N ALA A 121 3.44 -18.40 -4.52
CA ALA A 121 4.21 -17.17 -4.74
C ALA A 121 5.49 -17.43 -5.51
N SER A 122 5.93 -16.45 -6.31
CA SER A 122 7.21 -16.50 -7.01
C SER A 122 7.84 -15.12 -7.12
N ILE A 123 9.17 -15.09 -7.22
CA ILE A 123 9.94 -13.86 -7.41
C ILE A 123 11.15 -14.14 -8.30
N MET A 124 11.53 -13.16 -9.13
CA MET A 124 12.64 -13.28 -10.07
C MET A 124 13.49 -12.01 -10.09
N ASN A 125 14.82 -12.21 -10.09
CA ASN A 125 15.78 -11.14 -10.33
C ASN A 125 16.06 -11.02 -11.84
N GLY A 126 15.54 -9.97 -12.47
CA GLY A 126 15.73 -9.76 -13.91
C GLY A 126 17.19 -9.55 -14.36
N LYS A 127 18.10 -9.15 -13.46
CA LYS A 127 19.52 -8.94 -13.78
C LYS A 127 20.29 -10.26 -13.87
N THR A 128 20.00 -11.21 -12.97
CA THR A 128 20.74 -12.47 -12.86
C THR A 128 19.97 -13.67 -13.38
N LEU A 129 18.68 -13.50 -13.68
CA LEU A 129 17.73 -14.56 -14.02
C LEU A 129 17.49 -15.59 -12.90
N ALA A 130 18.01 -15.34 -11.69
CA ALA A 130 17.72 -16.16 -10.53
C ALA A 130 16.25 -16.00 -10.12
N ALA A 131 15.59 -17.10 -9.76
CA ALA A 131 14.19 -17.12 -9.35
C ALA A 131 13.98 -18.07 -8.17
N GLY A 132 12.91 -17.85 -7.42
CA GLY A 132 12.43 -18.71 -6.34
C GLY A 132 10.92 -18.74 -6.32
N ALA A 133 10.36 -19.86 -5.88
CA ALA A 133 8.91 -20.05 -5.79
C ALA A 133 8.55 -21.01 -4.65
N VAL A 134 7.33 -20.87 -4.15
CA VAL A 134 6.64 -21.81 -3.25
C VAL A 134 5.24 -22.05 -3.80
N GLY A 135 4.68 -23.21 -3.51
CA GLY A 135 3.28 -23.52 -3.79
C GLY A 135 2.78 -24.65 -2.92
N GLY A 136 1.50 -24.59 -2.55
CA GLY A 136 0.86 -25.59 -1.69
C GLY A 136 -0.31 -25.09 -0.87
#